data_AF-A0A5P9WEM7-F1
#
_entry.id   AF-A0A5P9WEM7-F1
#
_cell.length_a   1.000
_cell.length_b   1.000
_cell.length_c   1.000
_cell.angle_alpha   90.00
_cell.angle_beta   90.00
_cell.angle_gamma   90.00
#
_symmetry.space_group_name_H-M   'P 1'
#
loop_
_entity.id
_entity.type
_entity.pdbx_description
1 polymer ?
#
loop_
_entity_poly.entity_id
_entity_poly.type
_entity_poly.pdbx_seq_one_letter_code
_entity_poly.pdbx_strand_id
1 'polypeptide(L)'
;MTPSRSLATAEEIHAHLVDQLNQALRKTGMFGGELALRILLEHLLFVEGRPEAFARQRQDWEDRGLWSATGITGAFREVIPGRNYEYGMASVYAEFAQRSGWLEPDRVLGQEEYASLTARVRQWAREDRTWEDVTAEFGAPSVLFGSPNPRYGKTLGYLGRDPERPMVLFHLWNGSDSEPGGWPPDHEQPLLLAVRFGEGPFHGSLTFTPQGERRKPPADQCLPQ
;
A
#
# COMPACT_ATOMS: atom_id res chain seq x y z
N MET A 1 35.40 29.82 15.18
CA MET A 1 34.62 29.01 16.12
C MET A 1 33.54 28.29 15.34
N THR A 2 33.72 27.01 15.07
CA THR A 2 32.66 26.16 14.49
C THR A 2 31.64 25.90 15.58
N PRO A 3 30.34 26.18 15.39
CA PRO A 3 29.35 25.90 16.41
C PRO A 3 29.39 24.41 16.76
N SER A 4 29.45 24.09 18.05
CA SER A 4 29.29 22.72 18.54
C SER A 4 27.91 22.24 18.07
N ARG A 5 27.88 21.32 17.11
CA ARG A 5 26.63 20.69 16.68
C ARG A 5 26.22 19.69 17.74
N SER A 6 25.15 20.00 18.46
CA SER A 6 24.44 18.98 19.25
C SER A 6 23.86 17.93 18.32
N LEU A 7 23.94 16.66 18.71
CA LEU A 7 23.21 15.60 18.06
C LEU A 7 21.71 15.69 18.41
N ALA A 8 20.88 15.09 17.56
CA ALA A 8 19.46 14.95 17.81
C ALA A 8 19.20 13.99 18.99
N THR A 9 18.15 14.26 19.74
CA THR A 9 17.62 13.41 20.81
C THR A 9 16.96 12.15 20.23
N ALA A 10 16.72 11.14 21.08
CA ALA A 10 16.04 9.91 20.66
C ALA A 10 14.62 10.19 20.12
N GLU A 11 13.89 11.12 20.74
CA GLU A 11 12.55 11.54 20.29
C GLU A 11 12.60 12.23 18.92
N GLU A 12 13.56 13.12 18.70
CA GLU A 12 13.75 13.78 17.40
C GLU A 12 14.13 12.79 16.30
N ILE A 13 14.98 11.81 16.60
CA ILE A 13 15.36 10.74 15.66
C ILE A 13 14.14 9.89 15.32
N HIS A 14 13.36 9.48 16.34
CA HIS A 14 12.15 8.68 16.14
C HIS A 14 11.13 9.43 15.28
N ALA A 15 10.79 10.67 15.63
CA ALA A 15 9.84 11.50 14.88
C ALA A 15 10.32 11.73 13.44
N HIS A 16 11.62 11.96 13.23
CA HIS A 16 12.19 12.09 11.89
C HIS A 16 12.01 10.80 11.06
N LEU A 17 12.28 9.64 11.64
CA LEU A 17 12.13 8.36 10.94
C LEU A 17 10.66 8.05 10.62
N VAL A 18 9.72 8.38 11.52
CA VAL A 18 8.27 8.24 11.28
C VAL A 18 7.80 9.14 10.12
N ASP A 19 8.25 10.39 10.08
CA ASP A 19 7.97 11.30 8.96
C ASP A 19 8.54 10.77 7.64
N GLN A 20 9.80 10.34 7.64
CA GLN A 20 10.43 9.74 6.45
C GLN A 20 9.69 8.49 5.97
N LEU A 21 9.24 7.62 6.88
CA LEU A 21 8.43 6.46 6.53
C LEU A 21 7.11 6.88 5.87
N ASN A 22 6.39 7.86 6.43
CA ASN A 22 5.12 8.34 5.86
C ASN A 22 5.29 8.96 4.46
N GLN A 23 6.40 9.66 4.22
CA GLN A 23 6.74 10.17 2.89
C GLN A 23 7.07 9.05 1.91
N ALA A 24 7.87 8.06 2.34
CA ALA A 24 8.26 6.93 1.51
C ALA A 24 7.07 6.02 1.16
N LEU A 25 6.13 5.81 2.07
CA LEU A 25 4.90 5.06 1.81
C LEU A 25 4.06 5.75 0.73
N ARG A 26 3.92 7.09 0.78
CA ARG A 26 3.11 7.84 -0.18
C ARG A 26 3.78 8.02 -1.55
N LYS A 27 5.11 8.08 -1.59
CA LYS A 27 5.91 8.40 -2.79
C LYS A 27 6.97 7.33 -3.06
N THR A 28 6.57 6.06 -2.97
CA THR A 28 7.47 4.90 -2.95
C THR A 28 8.52 4.88 -4.06
N GLY A 29 8.12 5.19 -5.30
CA GLY A 29 9.07 5.28 -6.43
C GLY A 29 10.16 6.35 -6.26
N MET A 30 9.86 7.48 -5.61
CA MET A 30 10.84 8.55 -5.37
C MET A 30 11.85 8.19 -4.27
N PHE A 31 11.49 7.29 -3.36
CA PHE A 31 12.30 6.91 -2.21
C PHE A 31 13.12 5.63 -2.45
N GLY A 32 13.04 5.01 -3.63
CA GLY A 32 13.80 3.79 -3.95
C GLY A 32 13.03 2.48 -3.69
N GLY A 33 11.70 2.55 -3.58
CA GLY A 33 10.85 1.37 -3.55
C GLY A 33 10.86 0.61 -2.23
N GLU A 34 10.64 -0.70 -2.31
CA GLU A 34 10.51 -1.58 -1.15
C GLU A 34 11.75 -1.59 -0.24
N LEU A 35 12.94 -1.52 -0.81
CA LEU A 35 14.18 -1.55 -0.02
C LEU A 35 14.27 -0.38 0.95
N ALA A 36 13.85 0.82 0.54
CA ALA A 36 13.88 1.99 1.39
C ALA A 36 12.88 1.87 2.56
N LEU A 37 11.68 1.34 2.29
CA LEU A 37 10.69 1.07 3.34
C LEU A 37 11.24 0.09 4.38
N ARG A 38 11.92 -0.98 3.93
CA ARG A 38 12.54 -1.97 4.82
C ARG A 38 13.60 -1.34 5.72
N ILE A 39 14.51 -0.54 5.15
CA ILE A 39 15.56 0.15 5.90
C ILE A 39 14.96 1.08 6.96
N LEU A 40 13.94 1.87 6.59
CA LEU A 40 13.28 2.79 7.53
C LEU A 40 12.60 2.04 8.68
N LEU A 41 11.93 0.92 8.40
CA LEU A 41 11.28 0.09 9.42
C LEU A 41 12.30 -0.59 10.33
N GLU A 42 13.40 -1.11 9.78
CA GLU A 42 14.48 -1.70 10.57
C GLU A 42 15.10 -0.67 11.52
N HIS A 43 15.30 0.58 11.07
CA HIS A 43 15.77 1.67 11.92
C HIS A 43 14.77 2.04 13.01
N LEU A 44 13.47 2.16 12.68
CA LEU A 44 12.43 2.43 13.68
C LEU A 44 12.37 1.34 14.75
N LEU A 45 12.41 0.07 14.33
CA LEU A 45 12.43 -1.06 15.25
C LEU A 45 13.68 -1.10 16.12
N PHE A 46 14.83 -0.72 15.56
CA PHE A 46 16.06 -0.61 16.34
C PHE A 46 15.96 0.49 17.39
N VAL A 47 15.47 1.68 17.02
CA VAL A 47 15.25 2.81 17.94
C VAL A 47 14.29 2.45 19.07
N GLU A 48 13.26 1.64 18.78
CA GLU A 48 12.30 1.16 19.78
C GLU A 48 12.74 -0.11 20.54
N GLY A 49 13.93 -0.65 20.26
CA GLY A 49 14.46 -1.83 20.94
C GLY A 49 13.73 -3.14 20.63
N ARG A 50 13.11 -3.25 19.43
CA ARG A 50 12.36 -4.43 18.97
C ARG A 50 12.85 -4.96 17.60
N PRO A 51 14.16 -5.08 17.33
CA PRO A 51 14.68 -5.43 16.00
C PRO A 51 14.16 -6.78 15.46
N GLU A 52 13.83 -7.72 16.34
CA GLU A 52 13.29 -9.04 15.99
C GLU A 52 11.83 -9.00 15.50
N ALA A 53 11.11 -7.90 15.69
CA ALA A 53 9.72 -7.77 15.23
C ALA A 53 9.60 -7.84 13.71
N PHE A 54 10.60 -7.35 12.96
CA PHE A 54 10.56 -7.43 11.49
C PHE A 54 10.64 -8.87 10.99
N ALA A 55 11.50 -9.70 11.60
CA ALA A 55 11.62 -11.11 11.23
C ALA A 55 10.31 -11.87 11.47
N ARG A 56 9.62 -11.59 12.58
CA ARG A 56 8.28 -12.15 12.86
C ARG A 56 7.24 -11.69 11.85
N GLN A 57 7.22 -10.40 11.52
CA GLN A 57 6.28 -9.87 10.53
C GLN A 57 6.54 -10.42 9.13
N ARG A 58 7.81 -10.63 8.75
CA ARG A 58 8.17 -11.27 7.49
C ARG A 58 7.66 -12.71 7.43
N GLN A 59 7.83 -13.49 8.49
CA GLN A 59 7.31 -14.85 8.56
C GLN A 59 5.78 -14.87 8.38
N ASP A 60 5.05 -13.96 9.04
CA ASP A 60 3.60 -13.81 8.84
C ASP A 60 3.25 -13.51 7.37
N TRP A 61 4.00 -12.62 6.72
CA TRP A 61 3.79 -12.36 5.29
C TRP A 61 4.11 -13.57 4.41
N GLU A 62 5.17 -14.33 4.71
CA GLU A 62 5.51 -15.57 4.01
C GLU A 62 4.40 -16.62 4.17
N ASP A 63 3.92 -16.86 5.40
CA ASP A 63 2.87 -17.83 5.71
C ASP A 63 1.55 -17.49 5.01
N ARG A 64 1.30 -16.20 4.76
CA ARG A 64 0.12 -15.70 4.05
C ARG A 64 0.30 -15.64 2.53
N GLY A 65 1.48 -15.92 2.00
CA GLY A 65 1.81 -15.78 0.57
C GLY A 65 1.92 -14.33 0.10
N LEU A 66 2.16 -13.40 1.02
CA LEU A 66 2.42 -11.98 0.75
C LEU A 66 3.89 -11.69 0.43
N TRP A 67 4.80 -12.60 0.77
CA TRP A 67 6.24 -12.43 0.59
C TRP A 67 6.80 -13.48 -0.38
N SER A 68 7.52 -13.03 -1.42
CA SER A 68 8.20 -13.91 -2.37
C SER A 68 9.73 -13.70 -2.33
N ALA A 69 10.47 -14.39 -3.22
CA ALA A 69 11.92 -14.22 -3.35
C ALA A 69 12.35 -12.77 -3.63
N THR A 70 11.46 -11.93 -4.18
CA THR A 70 11.70 -10.50 -4.43
C THR A 70 10.93 -9.57 -3.48
N GLY A 71 10.47 -10.09 -2.34
CA GLY A 71 9.72 -9.35 -1.32
C GLY A 71 8.22 -9.28 -1.61
N ILE A 72 7.54 -8.29 -1.02
CA ILE A 72 6.12 -8.00 -1.27
C ILE A 72 5.89 -7.60 -2.73
N THR A 73 6.87 -6.90 -3.33
CA THR A 73 6.84 -6.51 -4.74
C THR A 73 6.58 -7.71 -5.66
N GLY A 74 7.24 -8.84 -5.40
CA GLY A 74 7.07 -10.04 -6.21
C GLY A 74 5.66 -10.63 -6.08
N ALA A 75 5.12 -10.70 -4.87
CA ALA A 75 3.74 -11.18 -4.66
C ALA A 75 2.72 -10.29 -5.39
N PHE A 76 2.89 -8.96 -5.38
CA PHE A 76 1.98 -8.07 -6.11
C PHE A 76 2.15 -8.13 -7.63
N ARG A 77 3.34 -8.47 -8.16
CA ARG A 77 3.56 -8.68 -9.60
C ARG A 77 2.77 -9.85 -10.17
N GLU A 78 2.33 -10.79 -9.33
CA GLU A 78 1.49 -11.92 -9.74
C GLU A 78 0.02 -11.52 -9.95
N VAL A 79 -0.40 -10.39 -9.39
CA VAL A 79 -1.83 -10.03 -9.31
C VAL A 79 -2.18 -8.66 -9.87
N ILE A 80 -1.23 -7.73 -9.94
CA ILE A 80 -1.43 -6.37 -10.48
C ILE A 80 -0.58 -6.17 -11.74
N PRO A 81 -1.18 -5.72 -12.86
CA PRO A 81 -0.46 -5.46 -14.10
C PRO A 81 0.48 -4.25 -14.04
N GLY A 82 1.52 -4.30 -14.87
CA GLY A 82 2.46 -3.18 -15.10
C GLY A 82 3.30 -2.84 -13.88
N ARG A 83 3.75 -1.59 -13.76
CA ARG A 83 4.52 -1.08 -12.60
C ARG A 83 3.65 -0.60 -11.44
N ASN A 84 2.33 -0.76 -11.51
CA ASN A 84 1.39 -0.28 -10.49
C ASN A 84 1.40 -1.12 -9.20
N TYR A 85 2.15 -2.23 -9.17
CA TYR A 85 2.36 -3.04 -7.96
C TYR A 85 3.06 -2.28 -6.81
N GLU A 86 3.83 -1.22 -7.10
CA GLU A 86 4.59 -0.48 -6.07
C GLU A 86 3.68 0.13 -5.00
N TYR A 87 2.52 0.65 -5.39
CA TYR A 87 1.54 1.23 -4.45
C TYR A 87 0.80 0.15 -3.65
N GLY A 88 0.56 -1.00 -4.28
CA GLY A 88 0.03 -2.19 -3.60
C GLY A 88 1.00 -2.68 -2.53
N MET A 89 2.29 -2.78 -2.87
CA MET A 89 3.36 -3.12 -1.93
C MET A 89 3.44 -2.13 -0.78
N ALA A 90 3.44 -0.82 -1.06
CA ALA A 90 3.46 0.21 -0.02
C ALA A 90 2.30 0.06 0.98
N SER A 91 1.11 -0.34 0.51
CA SER A 91 -0.04 -0.57 1.39
C SER A 91 0.15 -1.70 2.41
N VAL A 92 0.96 -2.71 2.12
CA VAL A 92 1.26 -3.82 3.06
C VAL A 92 2.18 -3.32 4.18
N TYR A 93 3.20 -2.56 3.82
CA TYR A 93 4.07 -1.91 4.80
C TYR A 93 3.32 -0.86 5.63
N ALA A 94 2.33 -0.18 5.04
CA ALA A 94 1.47 0.75 5.77
C ALA A 94 0.62 0.06 6.83
N GLU A 95 0.10 -1.14 6.59
CA GLU A 95 -0.62 -1.90 7.62
C GLU A 95 0.28 -2.27 8.81
N PHE A 96 1.55 -2.59 8.56
CA PHE A 96 2.51 -2.81 9.64
C PHE A 96 2.86 -1.52 10.39
N ALA A 97 3.03 -0.41 9.66
CA ALA A 97 3.24 0.91 10.24
C ALA A 97 2.02 1.34 11.09
N GLN A 98 0.79 1.03 10.66
CA GLN A 98 -0.44 1.31 11.39
C GLN A 98 -0.48 0.56 12.73
N ARG A 99 -0.23 -0.75 12.73
CA ARG A 99 -0.16 -1.55 13.96
C ARG A 99 0.96 -1.10 14.90
N SER A 100 2.03 -0.52 14.35
CA SER A 100 3.15 0.01 15.12
C SER A 100 2.95 1.46 15.59
N GLY A 101 1.83 2.10 15.22
CA GLY A 101 1.55 3.50 15.57
C GLY A 101 2.35 4.53 14.80
N TRP A 102 2.98 4.15 13.68
CA TRP A 102 3.82 5.03 12.85
C TRP A 102 3.11 5.57 11.62
N LEU A 103 1.98 4.97 11.20
CA LEU A 103 1.23 5.49 10.06
C LEU A 103 0.46 6.75 10.49
N GLU A 104 0.64 7.84 9.74
CA GLU A 104 -0.10 9.08 9.95
C GLU A 104 -1.23 9.18 8.92
N PRO A 105 -2.49 8.85 9.25
CA PRO A 105 -3.59 8.98 8.31
C PRO A 105 -4.03 10.43 8.14
N ASP A 106 -4.42 10.79 6.91
CA ASP A 106 -5.04 12.10 6.60
C ASP A 106 -6.46 12.19 7.20
N ARG A 107 -7.10 11.02 7.39
CA ARG A 107 -8.43 10.87 8.01
C ARG A 107 -8.59 9.50 8.64
N VAL A 108 -9.26 9.43 9.79
CA VAL A 108 -9.68 8.18 10.43
C VAL A 108 -11.19 8.03 10.34
N LEU A 109 -11.68 6.87 9.87
CA LEU A 109 -13.11 6.61 9.75
C LEU A 109 -13.76 6.41 11.14
N GLY A 110 -15.00 6.89 11.26
CA GLY A 110 -15.83 6.59 12.43
C GLY A 110 -16.18 5.09 12.49
N GLN A 111 -16.64 4.62 13.65
CA GLN A 111 -16.99 3.20 13.83
C GLN A 111 -18.10 2.74 12.88
N GLU A 112 -19.17 3.52 12.73
CA GLU A 112 -20.29 3.22 11.83
C GLU A 112 -19.87 3.26 10.37
N GLU A 113 -19.04 4.24 10.00
CA GLU A 113 -18.52 4.39 8.64
C GLU A 113 -17.61 3.22 8.24
N TYR A 114 -16.68 2.84 9.12
CA TYR A 114 -15.82 1.68 8.91
C TYR A 114 -16.62 0.37 8.87
N ALA A 115 -17.61 0.21 9.74
CA ALA A 115 -18.50 -0.96 9.72
C ALA A 115 -19.30 -1.05 8.41
N SER A 116 -19.85 0.07 7.94
CA SER A 116 -20.58 0.15 6.66
C SER A 116 -19.68 -0.19 5.47
N LEU A 117 -18.46 0.38 5.42
CA LEU A 117 -17.46 0.09 4.40
C LEU A 117 -17.15 -1.41 4.36
N THR A 118 -16.72 -1.98 5.50
CA THR A 118 -16.25 -3.37 5.58
C THR A 118 -17.35 -4.39 5.31
N ALA A 119 -18.61 -4.10 5.66
CA ALA A 119 -19.74 -4.99 5.42
C ALA A 119 -20.06 -5.19 3.93
N ARG A 120 -19.80 -4.20 3.07
CA ARG A 120 -20.24 -4.22 1.67
C ARG A 120 -19.13 -4.16 0.62
N VAL A 121 -17.90 -3.80 0.99
CA VAL A 121 -16.84 -3.50 0.00
C VAL A 121 -16.56 -4.65 -0.96
N ARG A 122 -16.57 -5.90 -0.48
CA ARG A 122 -16.36 -7.08 -1.35
C ARG A 122 -17.49 -7.28 -2.35
N GLN A 123 -18.74 -7.03 -1.97
CA GLN A 123 -19.87 -7.12 -2.89
C GLN A 123 -19.84 -5.97 -3.90
N TRP A 124 -19.53 -4.76 -3.43
CA TRP A 124 -19.44 -3.56 -4.26
C TRP A 124 -18.35 -3.66 -5.34
N ALA A 125 -17.22 -4.28 -5.01
CA ALA A 125 -16.11 -4.52 -5.94
C ALA A 125 -16.38 -5.58 -7.02
N ARG A 126 -17.57 -6.20 -7.08
CA ARG A 126 -17.92 -7.18 -8.13
C ARG A 126 -18.27 -6.56 -9.48
N GLU A 127 -18.39 -5.24 -9.53
CA GLU A 127 -18.64 -4.47 -10.73
C GLU A 127 -17.40 -3.65 -11.10
N ASP A 128 -17.30 -3.23 -12.35
CA ASP A 128 -16.24 -2.34 -12.80
C ASP A 128 -16.44 -0.95 -12.21
N ARG A 129 -15.38 -0.39 -11.61
CA ARG A 129 -15.40 0.89 -10.88
C ARG A 129 -14.17 1.71 -11.23
N THR A 130 -14.26 3.01 -11.02
CA THR A 130 -13.20 3.99 -11.22
C THR A 130 -12.78 4.62 -9.90
N TRP A 131 -11.71 5.42 -9.92
CA TRP A 131 -11.31 6.23 -8.78
C TRP A 131 -12.44 7.13 -8.28
N GLU A 132 -13.17 7.78 -9.19
CA GLU A 132 -14.29 8.66 -8.84
C GLU A 132 -15.42 7.87 -8.17
N ASP A 133 -15.73 6.66 -8.63
CA ASP A 133 -16.75 5.81 -7.99
C ASP A 133 -16.38 5.48 -6.54
N VAL A 134 -15.10 5.16 -6.27
CA VAL A 134 -14.62 4.85 -4.92
C VAL A 134 -14.74 6.07 -4.01
N THR A 135 -14.32 7.25 -4.47
CA THR A 135 -14.34 8.46 -3.63
C THR A 135 -15.73 9.06 -3.50
N ALA A 136 -16.61 8.88 -4.47
CA ALA A 136 -18.02 9.25 -4.37
C ALA A 136 -18.76 8.35 -3.35
N GLU A 137 -18.45 7.05 -3.32
CA GLU A 137 -19.10 6.08 -2.43
C GLU A 137 -18.57 6.12 -0.99
N PHE A 138 -17.25 6.24 -0.81
CA PHE A 138 -16.59 6.09 0.50
C PHE A 138 -15.91 7.36 1.00
N GLY A 139 -16.01 8.46 0.24
CA GLY A 139 -15.36 9.73 0.56
C GLY A 139 -13.84 9.69 0.33
N ALA A 140 -13.16 10.72 0.82
CA ALA A 140 -11.70 10.82 0.74
C ALA A 140 -11.02 9.67 1.51
N PRO A 141 -9.92 9.10 0.97
CA PRO A 141 -9.19 8.00 1.61
C PRO A 141 -8.50 8.46 2.89
N SER A 142 -8.22 7.51 3.79
CA SER A 142 -7.37 7.74 4.96
C SER A 142 -5.91 7.95 4.58
N VAL A 143 -5.44 7.24 3.56
CA VAL A 143 -4.08 7.39 3.00
C VAL A 143 -4.12 7.16 1.50
N LEU A 144 -3.45 8.02 0.74
CA LEU A 144 -3.21 7.83 -0.70
C LEU A 144 -1.77 7.36 -0.93
N PHE A 145 -1.61 6.17 -1.50
CA PHE A 145 -0.31 5.67 -1.98
C PHE A 145 -0.18 6.00 -3.47
N GLY A 146 0.74 6.90 -3.81
CA GLY A 146 0.95 7.40 -5.16
C GLY A 146 0.48 8.85 -5.34
N SER A 147 0.38 9.26 -6.61
CA SER A 147 0.05 10.65 -6.98
C SER A 147 -1.45 10.92 -6.95
N PRO A 148 -1.91 12.12 -6.54
CA PRO A 148 -3.30 12.54 -6.72
C PRO A 148 -3.63 12.85 -8.20
N ASN A 149 -2.67 12.84 -9.11
CA ASN A 149 -2.94 13.06 -10.53
C ASN A 149 -3.74 11.87 -11.12
N PRO A 150 -4.89 12.10 -11.78
CA PRO A 150 -5.76 11.04 -12.33
C PRO A 150 -5.06 10.19 -13.41
N ARG A 151 -3.99 10.70 -14.01
CA ARG A 151 -3.24 9.97 -15.06
C ARG A 151 -2.37 8.82 -14.54
N TYR A 152 -2.28 8.61 -13.24
CA TYR A 152 -1.46 7.57 -12.63
C TYR A 152 -2.29 6.57 -11.84
N GLY A 153 -1.88 5.29 -11.87
CA GLY A 153 -2.34 4.29 -10.91
C GLY A 153 -2.00 4.70 -9.47
N LYS A 154 -2.72 4.12 -8.51
CA LYS A 154 -2.60 4.44 -7.08
C LYS A 154 -3.27 3.38 -6.23
N THR A 155 -2.99 3.40 -4.93
CA THR A 155 -3.77 2.63 -3.95
C THR A 155 -4.39 3.58 -2.94
N LEU A 156 -5.68 3.38 -2.64
CA LEU A 156 -6.41 4.13 -1.63
C LEU A 156 -6.58 3.25 -0.39
N GLY A 157 -6.11 3.73 0.77
CA GLY A 157 -6.29 3.06 2.05
C GLY A 157 -7.38 3.74 2.87
N TYR A 158 -8.27 2.94 3.46
CA TYR A 158 -9.28 3.37 4.41
C TYR A 158 -9.09 2.60 5.72
N LEU A 159 -9.06 3.31 6.85
CA LEU A 159 -8.82 2.72 8.16
C LEU A 159 -9.70 3.30 9.26
N GLY A 160 -10.06 2.45 10.22
CA GLY A 160 -10.79 2.82 11.43
C GLY A 160 -9.85 3.24 12.55
N ARG A 161 -10.43 3.61 13.71
CA ARG A 161 -9.67 4.05 14.89
C ARG A 161 -8.82 2.95 15.54
N ASP A 162 -9.23 1.71 15.39
CA ASP A 162 -8.58 0.55 15.99
C ASP A 162 -7.45 0.06 15.07
N PRO A 163 -6.17 0.23 15.45
CA PRO A 163 -5.04 -0.13 14.59
C PRO A 163 -4.90 -1.64 14.37
N GLU A 164 -5.54 -2.47 15.19
CA GLU A 164 -5.58 -3.93 15.00
C GLU A 164 -6.59 -4.35 13.93
N ARG A 165 -7.49 -3.46 13.51
CA ARG A 165 -8.44 -3.78 12.43
C ARG A 165 -7.78 -3.63 11.06
N PRO A 166 -8.06 -4.55 10.11
CA PRO A 166 -7.46 -4.50 8.79
C PRO A 166 -7.87 -3.22 8.03
N MET A 167 -6.93 -2.68 7.26
CA MET A 167 -7.24 -1.61 6.32
C MET A 167 -8.08 -2.17 5.17
N VAL A 168 -8.86 -1.31 4.52
CA VAL A 168 -9.49 -1.61 3.22
C VAL A 168 -8.70 -0.88 2.15
N LEU A 169 -8.13 -1.62 1.19
CA LEU A 169 -7.25 -1.07 0.17
C LEU A 169 -7.88 -1.23 -1.21
N PHE A 170 -7.97 -0.14 -1.96
CA PHE A 170 -8.44 -0.13 -3.35
C PHE A 170 -7.25 0.06 -4.28
N HIS A 171 -6.94 -0.95 -5.09
CA HIS A 171 -5.81 -0.93 -6.02
C HIS A 171 -6.28 -0.50 -7.40
N LEU A 172 -5.81 0.67 -7.85
CA LEU A 172 -6.23 1.29 -9.10
C LEU A 172 -5.09 1.36 -10.10
N TRP A 173 -5.44 1.12 -11.36
CA TRP A 173 -4.53 1.10 -12.51
C TRP A 173 -5.08 1.98 -13.62
N ASN A 174 -4.21 2.69 -14.34
CA ASN A 174 -4.62 3.68 -15.32
C ASN A 174 -4.03 3.44 -16.71
N GLY A 175 -3.93 2.20 -17.20
CA GLY A 175 -3.52 2.01 -18.61
C GLY A 175 -2.03 2.15 -18.92
N SER A 176 -1.18 2.42 -17.93
CA SER A 176 0.26 2.60 -18.17
C SER A 176 0.98 1.25 -18.26
N ASP A 177 0.74 0.49 -19.32
CA ASP A 177 1.41 -0.78 -19.53
C ASP A 177 2.77 -0.59 -20.23
N SER A 178 3.81 -0.92 -19.47
CA SER A 178 5.05 -1.62 -19.85
C SER A 178 6.03 -1.05 -20.89
N GLU A 179 5.68 -0.09 -21.75
CA GLU A 179 6.66 0.52 -22.68
C GLU A 179 7.10 1.94 -22.25
N PRO A 180 8.41 2.28 -22.34
CA PRO A 180 8.85 3.66 -22.24
C PRO A 180 8.29 4.46 -23.43
N GLY A 181 7.14 5.11 -23.23
CA GLY A 181 6.46 5.88 -24.28
C GLY A 181 4.92 5.83 -24.26
N GLY A 182 4.30 4.97 -23.44
CA GLY A 182 2.84 4.84 -23.27
C GLY A 182 2.17 6.02 -22.55
N TRP A 183 2.46 7.24 -22.99
CA TRP A 183 1.85 8.46 -22.51
C TRP A 183 1.11 9.15 -23.67
N PRO A 184 -0.16 9.55 -23.49
CA PRO A 184 -0.95 9.46 -22.26
C PRO A 184 -1.39 8.01 -21.92
N PRO A 185 -1.77 7.76 -20.65
CA PRO A 185 -2.39 6.50 -20.24
C PRO A 185 -3.65 6.16 -21.05
N ASP A 186 -3.99 4.86 -21.15
CA ASP A 186 -5.18 4.37 -21.86
C ASP A 186 -6.51 4.85 -21.27
N HIS A 187 -6.51 5.30 -20.02
CA HIS A 187 -7.70 5.69 -19.28
C HIS A 187 -7.60 7.11 -18.73
N GLU A 188 -8.70 7.87 -18.86
CA GLU A 188 -8.82 9.21 -18.30
C GLU A 188 -8.88 9.20 -16.77
N GLN A 189 -9.43 8.12 -16.20
CA GLN A 189 -9.52 7.87 -14.76
C GLN A 189 -9.01 6.45 -14.41
N PRO A 190 -8.31 6.29 -13.27
CA PRO A 190 -7.83 4.98 -12.85
C PRO A 190 -9.00 4.02 -12.62
N LEU A 191 -8.88 2.81 -13.18
CA LEU A 191 -9.81 1.72 -12.99
C LEU A 191 -9.46 0.96 -11.72
N LEU A 192 -10.47 0.61 -10.92
CA LEU A 192 -10.32 -0.29 -9.80
C LEU A 192 -10.08 -1.71 -10.32
N LEU A 193 -8.95 -2.31 -9.98
CA LEU A 193 -8.65 -3.70 -10.33
C LEU A 193 -9.03 -4.65 -9.21
N ALA A 194 -8.72 -4.30 -7.97
CA ALA A 194 -8.98 -5.15 -6.82
C ALA A 194 -9.18 -4.33 -5.54
N VAL A 195 -10.00 -4.88 -4.65
CA VAL A 195 -10.02 -4.50 -3.24
C VAL A 195 -9.29 -5.57 -2.44
N ARG A 196 -8.38 -5.14 -1.56
CA ARG A 196 -7.74 -6.00 -0.56
C ARG A 196 -8.31 -5.70 0.82
N PHE A 197 -8.83 -6.73 1.49
CA PHE A 197 -9.41 -6.61 2.82
C PHE A 197 -9.39 -7.94 3.58
N GLY A 198 -8.88 -7.93 4.81
CA GLY A 198 -8.88 -9.06 5.74
C GLY A 198 -7.50 -9.69 5.96
N GLU A 199 -7.43 -10.59 6.95
CA GLU A 199 -6.17 -11.13 7.49
C GLU A 199 -5.80 -12.52 6.96
N GLY A 200 -6.62 -13.10 6.08
CA GLY A 200 -6.38 -14.41 5.50
C GLY A 200 -5.21 -14.46 4.49
N PRO A 201 -5.09 -15.57 3.74
CA PRO A 201 -4.13 -15.72 2.66
C PRO A 201 -4.24 -14.58 1.64
N PHE A 202 -3.11 -14.15 1.07
CA PHE A 202 -3.02 -12.98 0.20
C PHE A 202 -4.06 -12.99 -0.92
N HIS A 203 -4.12 -14.05 -1.72
CA HIS A 203 -5.08 -14.18 -2.80
C HIS A 203 -6.53 -14.19 -2.32
N GLY A 204 -6.81 -14.74 -1.13
CA GLY A 204 -8.16 -14.72 -0.52
C GLY A 204 -8.56 -13.36 0.07
N SER A 205 -7.58 -12.51 0.37
CA SER A 205 -7.81 -11.13 0.81
C SER A 205 -8.24 -10.21 -0.34
N LEU A 206 -7.99 -10.61 -1.59
CA LEU A 206 -8.31 -9.85 -2.79
C LEU A 206 -9.72 -10.17 -3.31
N THR A 207 -10.43 -9.14 -3.72
CA THR A 207 -11.67 -9.23 -4.52
C THR A 207 -11.46 -8.40 -5.77
N PHE A 208 -11.34 -9.07 -6.92
CA PHE A 208 -11.11 -8.41 -8.19
C PHE A 208 -12.43 -7.96 -8.82
N THR A 209 -12.36 -6.82 -9.50
CA THR A 209 -13.41 -6.38 -10.43
C THR A 209 -13.30 -7.19 -11.73
N PRO A 210 -14.33 -7.19 -12.60
CA PRO A 210 -14.22 -7.78 -13.93
C PRO A 210 -13.03 -7.26 -14.76
N GLN A 211 -12.69 -5.96 -14.70
CA GLN A 211 -11.47 -5.40 -15.33
C GLN A 211 -10.20 -5.95 -14.69
N GLY A 212 -10.19 -6.12 -13.36
CA GLY A 212 -9.07 -6.72 -12.63
C GLY A 212 -8.80 -8.15 -13.08
N GLU A 213 -9.84 -8.98 -13.14
CA GLU A 213 -9.74 -10.37 -13.62
C GLU A 213 -9.18 -10.44 -15.05
N ARG A 214 -9.69 -9.61 -15.97
CA ARG A 214 -9.22 -9.57 -17.37
C ARG A 214 -7.75 -9.15 -17.53
N ARG A 215 -7.18 -8.47 -16.54
CA ARG A 215 -5.83 -7.88 -16.59
C ARG A 215 -4.84 -8.54 -15.64
N LYS A 216 -5.20 -9.64 -15.00
CA LYS A 216 -4.23 -10.39 -14.22
C LYS A 216 -3.03 -10.74 -15.09
N PRO A 217 -1.81 -10.53 -14.59
CA PRO A 217 -0.60 -10.96 -15.28
C PRO A 217 -0.73 -12.44 -15.67
N PRO A 218 -0.38 -12.82 -16.91
CA PRO A 218 -0.34 -14.22 -17.28
C PRO A 218 0.73 -14.93 -16.45
N ALA A 219 0.48 -16.18 -16.06
CA ALA A 219 1.38 -16.97 -15.20
C ALA A 219 2.83 -17.04 -15.73
N ASP A 220 3.01 -16.92 -17.05
CA ASP A 220 4.31 -17.03 -17.74
C ASP A 220 5.16 -15.74 -17.69
N GLN A 221 4.62 -14.61 -17.23
CA GLN A 221 5.37 -13.35 -17.04
C GLN A 221 6.05 -13.25 -15.65
N CYS A 222 5.91 -14.27 -14.79
CA CYS A 222 6.52 -14.33 -13.46
C CYS A 222 7.95 -14.90 -13.41
N LEU A 223 8.64 -14.99 -14.54
CA LEU A 223 10.06 -15.32 -14.52
C LEU A 223 10.88 -14.06 -14.22
N PRO A 224 11.78 -14.10 -13.21
CA PRO A 224 12.69 -13.00 -12.98
C PRO A 224 13.63 -12.87 -14.19
N GLN A 225 13.73 -11.68 -14.76
CA GLN A 225 14.92 -11.27 -15.51
C GLN A 225 15.98 -10.79 -14.53
#